data_AF-A0A5N7CBR3-F1
#
_entry.id   AF-A0A5N7CBR3-F1
#
_cell.length_a   1.000
_cell.length_b   1.000
_cell.length_c   1.000
_cell.angle_alpha   90.00
_cell.angle_beta   90.00
_cell.angle_gamma   90.00
#
_symmetry.space_group_name_H-M   'P 1'
#
loop_
_entity.id
_entity.type
_entity.pdbx_description
1 polymer ?
#
loop_
_entity_poly.entity_id
_entity_poly.type
_entity_poly.pdbx_seq_one_letter_code
_entity_poly.pdbx_strand_id
1 'polypeptide(L)'
;MQPSKFWLSLLAPATMVMAEQIGTQYTDEKCSSASTTPVLRGKCIKTGGEGSLDFNNGVAFAFGYASDDCTGNRVNLDDYHGCVKLSSVSGVRSISFVW
;
A
#
# COMPACT_ATOMS: atom_id res chain seq x y z
N MET A 1 -25.99 37.50 -39.52
CA MET A 1 -25.41 36.32 -40.21
C MET A 1 -24.22 35.83 -39.40
N GLN A 2 -24.29 34.57 -38.95
CA GLN A 2 -23.28 33.74 -38.25
C GLN A 2 -21.95 33.59 -39.05
N PRO A 3 -20.92 32.84 -38.57
CA PRO A 3 -20.31 32.71 -37.23
C PRO A 3 -18.76 32.61 -37.33
N SER A 4 -17.98 32.60 -36.23
CA SER A 4 -16.63 31.99 -36.12
C SER A 4 -15.91 32.52 -34.88
N LYS A 5 -15.25 31.77 -34.01
CA LYS A 5 -14.95 30.34 -33.91
C LYS A 5 -14.66 30.11 -32.43
N PHE A 6 -15.33 29.11 -31.87
CA PHE A 6 -14.99 28.51 -30.59
C PHE A 6 -13.54 28.03 -30.58
N TRP A 7 -12.76 28.46 -29.60
CA TRP A 7 -11.64 27.67 -29.09
C TRP A 7 -11.92 27.41 -27.61
N LEU A 8 -12.79 26.44 -27.35
CA LEU A 8 -12.89 25.82 -26.04
C LEU A 8 -11.69 24.88 -25.94
N SER A 9 -10.61 25.34 -25.30
CA SER A 9 -9.54 24.47 -24.85
C SER A 9 -10.12 23.51 -23.82
N LEU A 10 -10.53 22.31 -24.25
CA LEU A 10 -10.76 21.19 -23.36
C LEU A 10 -9.43 20.84 -22.69
N LEU A 11 -9.17 21.46 -21.54
CA LEU A 11 -8.31 20.86 -20.52
C LEU A 11 -9.05 19.60 -20.06
N ALA A 12 -8.67 18.46 -20.64
CA ALA A 12 -9.08 17.17 -20.11
C ALA A 12 -8.75 17.15 -18.62
N PRO A 13 -9.70 16.82 -17.72
CA PRO A 13 -9.37 16.60 -16.33
C PRO A 13 -8.46 15.37 -16.31
N ALA A 14 -7.17 15.59 -16.06
CA ALA A 14 -6.28 14.51 -15.67
C ALA A 14 -6.81 14.00 -14.33
N THR A 15 -7.66 12.97 -14.36
CA THR A 15 -8.03 12.22 -13.17
C THR A 15 -6.77 11.52 -12.70
N MET A 16 -5.99 12.21 -11.87
CA MET A 16 -4.92 11.59 -11.10
C MET A 16 -5.61 10.59 -10.18
N VAL A 17 -5.50 9.30 -10.49
CA VAL A 17 -5.83 8.25 -9.54
C VAL A 17 -4.79 8.35 -8.43
N MET A 18 -5.10 9.11 -7.38
CA MET A 18 -4.25 9.18 -6.20
C MET A 18 -4.26 7.79 -5.57
N ALA A 19 -3.10 7.15 -5.52
CA ALA A 19 -2.93 5.92 -4.77
C ALA A 19 -3.17 6.24 -3.30
N GLU A 20 -4.21 5.64 -2.74
CA GLU A 20 -4.60 5.82 -1.34
C GLU A 20 -3.55 5.16 -0.44
N GLN A 21 -2.92 5.95 0.44
CA GLN A 21 -2.04 5.43 1.47
C GLN A 21 -2.90 4.84 2.60
N ILE A 22 -2.62 3.59 2.95
CA ILE A 22 -3.40 2.79 3.89
C ILE A 22 -2.55 2.28 5.07
N GLY A 23 -1.25 2.53 5.03
CA GLY A 23 -0.34 2.17 6.10
C GLY A 23 1.07 2.69 5.85
N THR A 24 1.98 2.27 6.71
CA THR A 24 3.38 2.67 6.68
C THR A 24 4.26 1.49 7.03
N GLN A 25 5.26 1.21 6.21
CA GLN A 25 6.33 0.27 6.53
C GLN A 25 7.48 1.00 7.21
N TYR A 26 8.02 0.39 8.25
CA TYR A 26 9.16 0.87 9.01
C TYR A 26 10.31 -0.13 8.87
N THR A 27 11.53 0.39 8.88
CA THR A 27 12.74 -0.44 8.87
C THR A 27 13.04 -1.08 10.23
N ASP A 28 12.45 -0.56 11.31
CA ASP A 28 12.54 -1.17 12.65
C ASP A 28 11.35 -2.06 12.94
N GLU A 29 11.40 -2.80 14.04
CA GLU A 29 10.34 -3.74 14.42
C GLU A 29 9.26 -3.13 15.33
N LYS A 30 9.31 -1.80 15.57
CA LYS A 30 8.52 -1.10 16.59
C LYS A 30 7.64 0.01 16.02
N CYS A 31 7.59 0.16 14.70
CA CYS A 31 6.92 1.25 14.01
C CYS A 31 7.35 2.64 14.51
N SER A 32 8.65 2.79 14.83
CA SER A 32 9.21 4.01 15.43
C SER A 32 10.24 4.71 14.55
N SER A 33 10.61 4.09 13.45
CA SER A 33 11.70 4.53 12.58
C SER A 33 11.34 5.82 11.85
N ALA A 34 12.33 6.69 11.67
CA ALA A 34 12.23 7.83 10.76
C ALA A 34 12.31 7.42 9.28
N SER A 35 12.85 6.23 8.99
CA SER A 35 12.89 5.66 7.64
C SER A 35 11.63 4.84 7.42
N THR A 36 10.74 5.37 6.56
CA THR A 36 9.43 4.79 6.30
C THR A 36 9.14 4.70 4.81
N THR A 37 8.38 3.69 4.42
CA THR A 37 7.84 3.55 3.07
C THR A 37 6.32 3.58 3.14
N PRO A 38 5.64 4.48 2.41
CA PRO A 38 4.19 4.50 2.40
C PRO A 38 3.66 3.23 1.75
N VAL A 39 2.66 2.65 2.40
CA VAL A 39 1.96 1.48 1.88
C VAL A 39 0.75 1.96 1.11
N LEU A 40 0.75 1.66 -0.18
CA LEU A 40 -0.28 2.11 -1.11
C LEU A 40 -1.23 0.98 -1.46
N ARG A 41 -2.50 1.33 -1.61
CA ARG A 41 -3.54 0.41 -2.05
C ARG A 41 -3.21 -0.26 -3.39
N GLY A 42 -3.45 -1.58 -3.47
CA GLY A 42 -3.27 -2.36 -4.70
C GLY A 42 -1.82 -2.46 -5.18
N LYS A 43 -0.84 -2.09 -4.34
CA LYS A 43 0.58 -2.26 -4.62
C LYS A 43 1.15 -3.43 -3.82
N CYS A 44 2.04 -4.18 -4.47
CA CYS A 44 2.88 -5.15 -3.79
C CYS A 44 4.07 -4.43 -3.16
N ILE A 45 4.27 -4.63 -1.87
CA ILE A 45 5.38 -4.05 -1.11
C ILE A 45 6.34 -5.18 -0.74
N LYS A 46 7.58 -5.09 -1.21
CA LYS A 46 8.67 -6.00 -0.82
C LYS A 46 9.15 -5.62 0.57
N THR A 47 9.00 -6.54 1.52
CA THR A 47 9.43 -6.32 2.90
C THR A 47 10.70 -7.10 3.25
N GLY A 48 11.03 -8.15 2.49
CA GLY A 48 12.17 -9.02 2.78
C GLY A 48 12.03 -9.80 4.10
N GLY A 49 10.88 -9.69 4.78
CA GLY A 49 10.65 -10.23 6.12
C GLY A 49 11.22 -9.38 7.26
N GLU A 50 11.63 -8.14 6.98
CA GLU A 50 12.29 -7.27 7.95
C GLU A 50 11.46 -6.02 8.29
N GLY A 51 11.62 -5.55 9.53
CA GLY A 51 10.97 -4.34 10.03
C GLY A 51 9.57 -4.57 10.55
N SER A 52 8.71 -3.56 10.38
CA SER A 52 7.33 -3.57 10.84
C SER A 52 6.39 -2.80 9.93
N LEU A 53 5.10 -3.07 10.08
CA LEU A 53 4.03 -2.36 9.41
C LEU A 53 3.10 -1.75 10.43
N ASP A 54 2.72 -0.50 10.20
CA ASP A 54 1.63 0.13 10.92
C ASP A 54 0.44 0.31 9.98
N PHE A 55 -0.69 -0.28 10.37
CA PHE A 55 -1.96 -0.12 9.68
C PHE A 55 -2.70 1.06 10.30
N ASN A 56 -2.63 2.22 9.64
CA ASN A 56 -3.27 3.45 10.09
C ASN A 56 -4.80 3.31 10.01
N ASN A 57 -5.47 2.97 11.13
CA ASN A 57 -6.91 3.16 11.41
C ASN A 57 -7.92 2.90 10.27
N GLY A 58 -7.65 1.92 9.41
CA GLY A 58 -8.52 1.58 8.31
C GLY A 58 -8.45 0.08 8.10
N VAL A 59 -9.62 -0.56 8.03
CA VAL A 59 -9.82 -1.97 7.72
C VAL A 59 -9.27 -2.23 6.32
N ALA A 60 -7.95 -2.40 6.21
CA ALA A 60 -7.29 -2.73 4.97
C ALA A 60 -7.08 -4.23 4.99
N PHE A 61 -7.75 -4.94 4.09
CA PHE A 61 -7.54 -6.37 3.99
C PHE A 61 -6.11 -6.60 3.49
N ALA A 62 -5.25 -7.12 4.35
CA ALA A 62 -3.81 -7.20 4.10
C ALA A 62 -3.40 -8.65 3.94
N PHE A 63 -2.69 -8.95 2.86
CA PHE A 63 -2.19 -10.28 2.57
C PHE A 63 -0.67 -10.31 2.59
N GLY A 64 -0.11 -11.19 3.41
CA GLY A 64 1.30 -11.54 3.38
C GLY A 64 1.58 -12.68 2.41
N TYR A 65 2.71 -12.62 1.71
CA TYR A 65 3.15 -13.61 0.75
C TYR A 65 4.57 -14.05 1.07
N ALA A 66 4.85 -15.33 0.84
CA ALA A 66 6.20 -15.88 1.00
C ALA A 66 7.14 -15.58 -0.17
N SER A 67 6.62 -15.04 -1.28
CA SER A 67 7.42 -14.53 -2.39
C SER A 67 7.64 -13.02 -2.24
N ASP A 68 8.60 -12.48 -2.99
CA ASP A 68 8.84 -11.03 -3.03
C ASP A 68 7.83 -10.29 -3.94
N ASP A 69 7.14 -11.00 -4.84
CA ASP A 69 6.31 -10.39 -5.89
C ASP A 69 4.80 -10.50 -5.62
N CYS A 70 4.39 -10.75 -4.37
CA CYS A 70 3.00 -10.95 -3.96
C CYS A 70 2.27 -12.03 -4.76
N THR A 71 2.95 -13.17 -4.95
CA THR A 71 2.46 -14.32 -5.71
C THR A 71 2.38 -15.59 -4.85
N GLY A 72 1.56 -16.53 -5.28
CA GLY A 72 1.42 -17.83 -4.62
C GLY A 72 0.55 -17.77 -3.36
N ASN A 73 0.88 -18.64 -2.39
CA ASN A 73 0.12 -18.77 -1.15
C ASN A 73 0.18 -17.48 -0.33
N ARG A 74 -0.97 -17.05 0.16
CA ARG A 74 -1.14 -15.86 0.98
C ARG A 74 -1.59 -16.20 2.39
N VAL A 75 -1.11 -15.44 3.36
CA VAL A 75 -1.60 -15.41 4.73
C VAL A 75 -2.39 -14.14 4.96
N ASN A 76 -3.49 -14.25 5.70
CA ASN A 76 -4.30 -13.08 6.04
C ASN A 76 -3.67 -12.31 7.21
N LEU A 77 -3.61 -10.99 7.10
CA LEU A 77 -3.08 -10.08 8.11
C LEU A 77 -4.17 -9.16 8.70
N ASP A 78 -5.44 -9.37 8.34
CA ASP A 78 -6.56 -8.53 8.79
C ASP A 78 -6.76 -8.50 10.31
N ASP A 79 -6.39 -9.59 10.99
CA ASP A 79 -6.50 -9.71 12.44
C ASP A 79 -5.45 -8.85 13.18
N TYR A 80 -4.49 -8.28 12.45
CA TYR A 80 -3.47 -7.45 13.03
C TYR A 80 -3.87 -5.97 12.95
N HIS A 81 -4.01 -5.34 14.11
CA HIS A 81 -4.27 -3.90 14.23
C HIS A 81 -3.06 -3.19 14.81
N GLY A 82 -2.72 -2.03 14.24
CA GLY A 82 -1.59 -1.21 14.66
C GLY A 82 -0.24 -1.76 14.20
N CYS A 83 0.78 -1.68 15.06
CA CYS A 83 2.14 -2.05 14.71
C CYS A 83 2.37 -3.57 14.71
N VAL A 84 2.78 -4.10 13.56
CA VAL A 84 3.10 -5.51 13.35
C VAL A 84 4.56 -5.69 13.00
N LYS A 85 5.27 -6.42 13.85
CA LYS A 85 6.63 -6.89 13.56
C LYS A 85 6.59 -7.99 12.50
N LEU A 86 7.24 -7.77 11.35
CA LEU A 86 7.16 -8.68 10.20
C LEU A 86 7.79 -10.06 10.47
N SER A 87 8.83 -10.12 11.28
CA SER A 87 9.44 -11.38 11.70
C SER A 87 8.56 -12.22 12.63
N SER A 88 7.47 -11.66 13.17
CA SER A 88 6.45 -12.43 13.91
C SER A 88 5.46 -13.15 12.98
N VAL A 89 5.41 -12.73 11.70
CA VAL A 89 4.54 -13.31 10.68
C VAL A 89 5.38 -14.25 9.80
N SER A 90 5.43 -15.52 10.20
CA SER A 90 6.36 -16.50 9.65
C SER A 90 6.33 -16.58 8.12
N GLY A 91 7.50 -16.35 7.51
CA GLY A 91 7.72 -16.55 6.08
C GLY A 91 7.19 -15.43 5.17
N VAL A 92 6.64 -14.33 5.69
CA VAL A 92 6.18 -13.21 4.86
C VAL A 92 7.35 -12.38 4.36
N ARG A 93 7.42 -12.16 3.04
CA ARG A 93 8.46 -11.38 2.36
C ARG A 93 7.92 -10.25 1.49
N SER A 94 6.64 -10.29 1.14
CA SER A 94 5.94 -9.18 0.53
C SER A 94 4.50 -9.11 0.99
N ILE A 95 3.91 -7.92 0.90
CA ILE A 95 2.55 -7.66 1.35
C ILE A 95 1.78 -6.89 0.29
N SER A 96 0.53 -7.27 0.09
CA SER A 96 -0.42 -6.57 -0.78
C SER A 96 -1.69 -6.27 0.02
N PHE A 97 -2.33 -5.17 -0.32
CA PHE A 97 -3.54 -4.73 0.35
C PHE A 97 -4.68 -4.64 -0.65
N VAL A 98 -5.81 -5.24 -0.26
CA VAL A 98 -7.03 -5.29 -1.04
C VAL A 98 -8.20 -4.72 -0.23
N TRP A 99 -9.31 -4.50 -0.91
CA TRP A 99 -10.59 -4.05 -0.34
C TRP A 99 -11.13 -4.99 0.73
#